data_AF-I0AKB4-F1
#
_entry.id   AF-I0AKB4-F1
#
_cell.length_a   1.000
_cell.length_b   1.000
_cell.length_c   1.000
_cell.angle_alpha   90.00
_cell.angle_beta   90.00
_cell.angle_gamma   90.00
#
_symmetry.space_group_name_H-M   'P 1'
#
loop_
_entity.id
_entity.type
_entity.pdbx_description
1 polymer ?
#
loop_
_entity_poly.entity_id
_entity_poly.type
_entity_poly.pdbx_seq_one_letter_code
_entity_poly.pdbx_strand_id
1 'polypeptide(L)'
;MTIKNIELIKKLKQTLDLEVTYPPVLIAVSFFIFQSVDNSLPVPTILIIAAAKMAIPFIVYVLIKENKIGWIFSLLVFIVIPSVIIYFIIRESIFSKYFLLIPFLIFFFYCLLLNNSVRDWLAEAQAREEREEMKSESAKLKLDE
;
A
#
# COMPACT_ATOMS: atom_id res chain seq x y z
N MET A 1 -11.68 -14.42 9.16
CA MET A 1 -11.08 -14.48 7.81
C MET A 1 -9.69 -15.06 7.94
N THR A 2 -9.40 -16.20 7.32
CA THR A 2 -8.19 -16.98 7.66
C THR A 2 -7.02 -16.58 6.77
N ILE A 3 -5.92 -16.13 7.38
CA ILE A 3 -4.67 -15.84 6.70
C ILE A 3 -4.03 -17.16 6.28
N LYS A 4 -3.70 -17.30 5.00
CA LYS A 4 -3.14 -18.55 4.47
C LYS A 4 -1.62 -18.53 4.43
N ASN A 5 -1.00 -17.37 4.24
CA ASN A 5 0.45 -17.28 4.11
C ASN A 5 1.02 -16.07 4.86
N ILE A 6 1.51 -16.32 6.08
CA ILE A 6 2.10 -15.31 6.95
C ILE A 6 3.36 -14.69 6.32
N GLU A 7 4.17 -15.47 5.60
CA GLU A 7 5.38 -14.98 4.93
C GLU A 7 5.06 -13.94 3.85
N LEU A 8 4.00 -14.15 3.07
CA LEU A 8 3.55 -13.20 2.06
C LEU A 8 3.04 -11.90 2.68
N ILE A 9 2.33 -11.96 3.80
CA ILE A 9 1.88 -10.77 4.51
C ILE A 9 3.08 -10.00 5.11
N LYS A 10 4.10 -10.71 5.61
CA LYS A 10 5.36 -10.08 6.05
C LYS A 10 6.06 -9.35 4.89
N LYS A 11 6.15 -9.98 3.71
CA LYS A 11 6.71 -9.34 2.50
C LYS A 11 5.89 -8.13 2.06
N LEU A 12 4.55 -8.22 2.10
CA LEU A 12 3.66 -7.10 1.82
C LEU A 12 3.92 -5.93 2.79
N LYS A 13 4.07 -6.22 4.08
CA LYS A 13 4.41 -5.19 5.08
C LYS A 13 5.72 -4.50 4.74
N GLN A 14 6.76 -5.26 4.41
CA GLN A 14 8.06 -4.70 4.02
C GLN A 14 7.96 -3.81 2.77
N THR A 15 7.22 -4.25 1.75
CA THR A 15 6.97 -3.45 0.55
C THR A 15 6.19 -2.19 0.86
N LEU A 16 5.16 -2.26 1.71
CA LEU A 16 4.37 -1.09 2.12
C LEU A 16 5.18 -0.12 2.98
N ASP A 17 6.01 -0.60 3.89
CA ASP A 17 6.91 0.25 4.68
C ASP A 17 7.89 1.00 3.77
N LEU A 18 8.38 0.35 2.71
CA LEU A 18 9.22 0.97 1.69
C LEU A 18 8.46 2.06 0.89
N GLU A 19 7.26 1.74 0.41
CA GLU A 19 6.38 2.65 -0.35
C GLU A 19 5.78 3.78 0.50
N VAL A 20 5.69 3.62 1.81
CA VAL A 20 5.28 4.68 2.73
C VAL A 20 6.45 5.61 3.05
N THR A 21 7.68 5.08 3.10
CA THR A 21 8.84 5.86 3.55
C THR A 21 9.51 6.62 2.41
N TYR A 22 9.77 5.98 1.27
CA TYR A 22 10.61 6.55 0.21
C TYR A 22 9.89 7.57 -0.70
N PRO A 23 8.67 7.31 -1.19
CA PRO A 23 8.01 8.21 -2.13
C PRO A 23 7.70 9.62 -1.57
N PRO A 24 7.24 9.81 -0.32
CA PRO A 24 7.03 11.16 0.25
C PRO A 24 8.33 11.93 0.44
N VAL A 25 9.40 11.24 0.85
CA VAL A 25 10.73 11.84 1.01
C VAL A 25 11.26 12.29 -0.34
N LEU A 26 11.15 11.46 -1.38
CA LEU A 26 11.57 11.79 -2.74
C LEU A 26 10.72 12.90 -3.37
N ILE A 27 9.43 12.97 -3.06
CA ILE A 27 8.56 14.08 -3.49
C ILE A 27 8.89 15.37 -2.75
N ALA A 28 9.15 15.32 -1.44
CA ALA A 28 9.57 16.50 -0.69
C ALA A 28 10.91 17.03 -1.20
N VAL A 29 11.88 16.14 -1.43
CA VAL A 29 13.19 16.48 -2.00
C VAL A 29 13.04 17.05 -3.42
N SER A 30 12.24 16.41 -4.28
CA SER A 30 12.03 16.93 -5.64
C SER A 30 11.26 18.25 -5.66
N PHE A 31 10.31 18.48 -4.75
CA PHE A 31 9.60 19.76 -4.60
C PHE A 31 10.54 20.89 -4.13
N PHE A 32 11.44 20.59 -3.18
CA PHE A 32 12.49 21.52 -2.75
C PHE A 32 13.47 21.86 -3.88
N ILE A 33 13.87 20.88 -4.67
CA ILE A 33 14.74 21.09 -5.85
C ILE A 33 13.98 21.87 -6.94
N PHE A 34 12.68 21.65 -7.10
CA PHE A 34 11.83 22.28 -8.12
C PHE A 34 11.55 23.77 -7.87
N GLN A 35 11.45 24.20 -6.61
CA GLN A 35 11.46 25.64 -6.25
C GLN A 35 12.76 26.34 -6.70
N SER A 36 13.82 25.57 -6.96
CA SER A 36 15.16 26.10 -7.23
C SER A 36 15.57 26.09 -8.71
N VAL A 37 14.82 25.41 -9.60
CA VAL A 37 15.16 25.25 -11.03
C VAL A 37 13.90 25.42 -11.88
N ASP A 38 13.94 26.33 -12.86
CA ASP A 38 12.83 26.73 -13.75
C ASP A 38 11.79 25.63 -14.03
N ASN A 39 10.57 25.83 -13.50
CA ASN A 39 9.19 25.38 -13.80
C ASN A 39 8.88 24.21 -14.79
N SER A 40 9.84 23.42 -15.26
CA SER A 40 9.65 22.29 -16.18
C SER A 40 9.50 21.00 -15.38
N LEU A 41 8.46 20.20 -15.67
CA LEU A 41 8.23 18.89 -15.01
C LEU A 41 9.49 18.03 -15.19
N PRO A 42 10.29 17.80 -14.13
CA PRO A 42 11.59 17.22 -14.31
C PRO A 42 11.40 15.70 -14.46
N VAL A 43 12.08 15.13 -15.45
CA VAL A 43 12.22 13.68 -15.68
C VAL A 43 12.28 12.83 -14.39
N PRO A 44 12.97 13.23 -13.29
CA PRO A 44 12.94 12.51 -12.02
C PRO A 44 11.54 12.31 -11.40
N THR A 45 10.61 13.25 -11.52
CA THR A 45 9.26 13.10 -10.95
C THR A 45 8.48 11.96 -11.62
N ILE A 46 8.64 11.80 -12.93
CA ILE A 46 8.02 10.70 -13.69
C ILE A 46 8.63 9.36 -13.26
N LEU A 47 9.94 9.30 -13.05
CA LEU A 47 10.64 8.10 -12.55
C LEU A 47 10.17 7.70 -11.15
N ILE A 48 9.97 8.66 -10.25
CA ILE A 48 9.47 8.40 -8.88
C ILE A 48 8.05 7.85 -8.92
N ILE A 49 7.17 8.44 -9.74
CA ILE A 49 5.79 7.94 -9.90
C ILE A 49 5.80 6.54 -10.51
N ALA A 50 6.64 6.27 -11.51
CA ALA A 50 6.76 4.96 -12.12
C ALA A 50 7.26 3.90 -11.14
N ALA A 51 8.25 4.24 -10.30
CA ALA A 51 8.76 3.35 -9.26
C ALA A 51 7.66 3.01 -8.23
N ALA A 52 6.94 4.02 -7.72
CA ALA A 52 5.85 3.81 -6.77
C ALA A 52 4.70 2.96 -7.35
N LYS A 53 4.44 3.10 -8.66
CA LYS A 53 3.42 2.28 -9.33
C LYS A 53 3.86 0.83 -9.56
N MET A 54 5.15 0.51 -9.50
CA MET A 54 5.66 -0.85 -9.67
C MET A 54 5.25 -1.77 -8.52
N ALA A 55 4.99 -1.24 -7.33
CA ALA A 55 4.51 -2.02 -6.18
C ALA A 55 3.02 -2.40 -6.25
N ILE A 56 2.22 -1.70 -7.05
CA ILE A 56 0.77 -1.95 -7.21
C ILE A 56 0.46 -3.41 -7.60
N PRO A 57 1.06 -4.01 -8.65
CA PRO A 57 0.76 -5.39 -9.02
C PRO A 57 1.08 -6.38 -7.90
N PHE A 58 2.14 -6.16 -7.13
CA PHE A 58 2.49 -7.00 -5.99
C PHE A 58 1.46 -6.87 -4.85
N ILE A 59 1.05 -5.65 -4.51
CA ILE A 59 -0.01 -5.39 -3.52
C ILE A 59 -1.30 -6.10 -3.93
N VAL A 60 -1.74 -5.94 -5.18
CA VAL A 60 -2.94 -6.58 -5.71
C VAL A 60 -2.83 -8.11 -5.66
N TYR A 61 -1.67 -8.67 -6.02
CA TYR A 61 -1.43 -10.11 -5.95
C TYR A 61 -1.62 -10.66 -4.53
N VAL A 62 -1.01 -10.01 -3.51
CA VAL A 62 -1.16 -10.46 -2.12
C VAL A 62 -2.60 -10.31 -1.63
N LEU A 63 -3.27 -9.20 -1.98
CA LEU A 63 -4.66 -8.98 -1.62
C LEU A 63 -5.61 -10.04 -2.21
N ILE A 64 -5.39 -10.46 -3.46
CA ILE A 64 -6.16 -11.53 -4.09
C ILE A 64 -5.89 -12.86 -3.38
N LYS A 65 -4.62 -13.17 -3.10
CA LYS A 65 -4.22 -14.44 -2.48
C LYS A 65 -4.75 -14.60 -1.05
N GLU A 66 -4.79 -13.51 -0.29
CA GLU A 66 -5.35 -13.46 1.06
C GLU A 66 -6.86 -13.13 1.06
N ASN A 67 -7.51 -13.12 -0.11
CA ASN A 67 -8.94 -12.88 -0.32
C ASN A 67 -9.47 -11.54 0.27
N LYS A 68 -8.61 -10.52 0.37
CA LYS A 68 -8.90 -9.20 0.96
C LYS A 68 -9.61 -8.30 -0.04
N ILE A 69 -10.76 -8.75 -0.56
CA ILE A 69 -11.54 -8.09 -1.62
C ILE A 69 -11.92 -6.64 -1.25
N GLY A 70 -12.22 -6.36 0.03
CA GLY A 70 -12.54 -5.00 0.47
C GLY A 70 -11.41 -3.99 0.23
N TRP A 71 -10.15 -4.43 0.32
CA TRP A 71 -8.99 -3.58 0.03
C TRP A 71 -8.78 -3.39 -1.47
N ILE A 72 -9.04 -4.42 -2.27
CA ILE A 72 -9.02 -4.33 -3.73
C ILE A 72 -10.10 -3.34 -4.21
N PHE A 73 -11.31 -3.41 -3.65
CA PHE A 73 -12.39 -2.48 -3.99
C PHE A 73 -12.04 -1.05 -3.57
N SER A 74 -11.45 -0.87 -2.38
CA SER A 74 -10.96 0.42 -1.92
C SER A 74 -9.88 0.98 -2.86
N LEU A 75 -8.96 0.16 -3.34
CA LEU A 75 -7.96 0.57 -4.33
C LEU A 75 -8.64 1.11 -5.59
N LEU A 76 -9.64 0.40 -6.10
CA LEU A 76 -10.36 0.81 -7.31
C LEU A 76 -11.13 2.13 -7.10
N VAL A 77 -11.85 2.25 -5.98
CA VAL A 77 -12.68 3.42 -5.69
C VAL A 77 -11.85 4.66 -5.36
N PHE A 78 -10.75 4.51 -4.62
CA PHE A 78 -9.94 5.67 -4.19
C PHE A 78 -8.88 6.06 -5.21
N ILE A 79 -8.37 5.16 -6.04
CA ILE A 79 -7.26 5.47 -6.95
C ILE A 79 -7.74 5.55 -8.40
N VAL A 80 -8.52 4.57 -8.87
CA VAL A 80 -8.93 4.52 -10.28
C VAL A 80 -9.99 5.58 -10.58
N ILE A 81 -11.04 5.67 -9.76
CA ILE A 81 -12.15 6.60 -10.01
C ILE A 81 -11.67 8.06 -10.01
N PRO A 82 -10.91 8.56 -9.01
CA PRO A 82 -10.48 9.94 -9.00
C PRO A 82 -9.49 10.22 -10.13
N SER A 83 -8.63 9.27 -10.47
CA SER A 83 -7.70 9.44 -11.61
C SER A 83 -8.43 9.61 -12.94
N VAL A 84 -9.50 8.84 -13.18
CA VAL A 84 -10.31 8.93 -14.40
C VAL A 84 -11.09 10.24 -14.44
N ILE A 85 -11.72 10.64 -13.34
CA ILE A 85 -12.45 11.92 -13.24
C ILE A 85 -11.49 13.09 -13.51
N ILE A 86 -10.32 13.08 -12.87
CA ILE A 86 -9.26 14.08 -13.05
C ILE A 86 -8.80 14.13 -14.50
N TYR A 87 -8.57 12.98 -15.14
CA TYR A 87 -8.19 12.91 -16.55
C TYR A 87 -9.21 13.58 -17.48
N PHE A 88 -10.51 13.35 -17.25
CA PHE A 88 -11.57 13.96 -18.06
C PHE A 88 -11.72 15.47 -17.82
N ILE A 89 -11.57 15.94 -16.57
CA ILE A 89 -11.76 17.36 -16.22
C ILE A 89 -10.57 18.23 -16.67
N ILE A 90 -9.35 17.71 -16.62
CA ILE A 90 -8.12 18.51 -16.81
C ILE A 90 -7.73 18.72 -18.26
N ARG A 91 -8.36 18.00 -19.20
CA ARG A 91 -8.04 18.10 -20.62
C ARG A 91 -8.04 19.54 -21.16
N GLU A 92 -8.76 20.47 -20.52
CA GLU A 92 -8.88 21.86 -20.95
C GLU A 92 -8.24 22.92 -20.03
N SER A 93 -7.55 22.57 -18.93
CA SER A 93 -7.11 23.55 -17.92
C SER A 93 -5.60 23.61 -17.64
N ILE A 94 -5.09 24.83 -17.43
CA ILE A 94 -3.69 25.18 -17.14
C ILE A 94 -3.26 24.71 -15.72
N PHE A 95 -4.20 24.28 -14.87
CA PHE A 95 -3.96 23.76 -13.51
C PHE A 95 -3.43 22.31 -13.46
N SER A 96 -3.04 21.72 -14.60
CA SER A 96 -2.70 20.30 -14.72
C SER A 96 -1.59 19.80 -13.79
N LYS A 97 -0.63 20.67 -13.40
CA LYS A 97 0.54 20.27 -12.60
C LYS A 97 0.19 19.92 -11.15
N TYR A 98 -0.71 20.66 -10.51
CA TYR A 98 -1.07 20.44 -9.10
C TYR A 98 -2.04 19.28 -8.91
N PHE A 99 -2.84 18.99 -9.93
CA PHE A 99 -3.84 17.92 -9.85
C PHE A 99 -3.24 16.52 -9.93
N LEU A 100 -2.04 16.35 -10.51
CA LEU A 100 -1.32 15.06 -10.53
C LEU A 100 -0.88 14.62 -9.12
N LEU A 101 -0.74 15.56 -8.18
CA LEU A 101 -0.44 15.25 -6.77
C LEU A 101 -1.63 14.63 -6.05
N ILE A 102 -2.87 14.91 -6.46
CA ILE A 102 -4.08 14.44 -5.75
C ILE A 102 -4.20 12.91 -5.79
N PRO A 103 -4.16 12.22 -6.95
CA PRO A 103 -4.18 10.75 -7.00
C PRO A 103 -2.99 10.13 -6.27
N PHE A 104 -1.84 10.79 -6.31
CA PHE A 104 -0.65 10.33 -5.62
C PHE A 104 -0.84 10.37 -4.10
N LEU A 105 -1.38 11.47 -3.57
CA LEU A 105 -1.65 11.64 -2.14
C LEU A 105 -2.71 10.65 -1.65
N ILE A 106 -3.74 10.38 -2.46
CA ILE A 106 -4.75 9.37 -2.15
C ILE A 106 -4.14 7.95 -2.18
N PHE A 107 -3.28 7.65 -3.15
CA PHE A 107 -2.55 6.37 -3.20
C PHE A 107 -1.67 6.18 -1.97
N PHE A 108 -0.94 7.22 -1.58
CA PHE A 108 -0.12 7.21 -0.38
C PHE A 108 -0.96 6.95 0.89
N PHE A 109 -2.10 7.64 1.02
CA PHE A 109 -3.03 7.43 2.12
C PHE A 109 -3.58 6.00 2.14
N TYR A 110 -3.90 5.44 0.97
CA TYR A 110 -4.30 4.04 0.84
C TYR A 110 -3.19 3.08 1.33
N CYS A 111 -1.94 3.30 0.93
CA CYS A 111 -0.80 2.50 1.40
C CYS A 111 -0.63 2.56 2.93
N LEU A 112 -0.81 3.74 3.54
CA LEU A 112 -0.78 3.90 5.00
C LEU A 112 -1.88 3.09 5.71
N LEU A 113 -3.12 3.19 5.23
CA LEU A 113 -4.25 2.44 5.77
C LEU A 113 -4.04 0.93 5.63
N LEU A 114 -3.54 0.50 4.47
CA LEU A 114 -3.25 -0.89 4.21
C LEU A 114 -2.13 -1.40 5.11
N ASN A 115 -1.08 -0.60 5.36
CA ASN A 115 0.02 -0.97 6.24
C ASN A 115 -0.45 -1.21 7.69
N ASN A 116 -1.29 -0.32 8.22
CA ASN A 116 -1.90 -0.50 9.54
C ASN A 116 -2.72 -1.79 9.60
N SER A 117 -3.49 -2.07 8.54
CA SER A 117 -4.33 -3.26 8.49
C SER A 117 -3.53 -4.55 8.35
N VAL A 118 -2.42 -4.51 7.61
CA VAL A 118 -1.47 -5.62 7.50
C VAL A 118 -0.82 -5.95 8.86
N ARG A 119 -0.54 -4.93 9.67
CA ARG A 119 -0.06 -5.13 11.05
C ARG A 119 -1.09 -5.87 11.90
N ASP A 120 -2.36 -5.47 11.81
CA ASP A 120 -3.44 -6.13 12.55
C ASP A 120 -3.64 -7.58 12.09
N TRP A 121 -3.49 -7.85 10.78
CA TRP A 121 -3.53 -9.20 10.23
C TRP A 121 -2.40 -10.07 10.76
N LEU A 122 -1.18 -9.54 10.86
CA LEU A 122 -0.05 -10.27 11.43
C LEU A 122 -0.26 -10.57 12.92
N ALA A 123 -0.77 -9.60 13.68
CA ALA A 123 -1.08 -9.80 15.09
C ALA A 123 -2.16 -10.88 15.29
N GLU A 124 -3.21 -10.88 14.46
CA GLU A 124 -4.24 -11.93 14.51
C GLU A 124 -3.70 -13.31 14.12
N ALA A 125 -2.79 -13.37 13.15
CA ALA A 125 -2.15 -14.62 12.74
C ALA A 125 -1.30 -15.23 13.86
N GLN A 126 -0.46 -14.41 14.52
CA GLN A 126 0.41 -14.86 15.62
C GLN A 126 -0.41 -15.32 16.84
N ALA A 127 -1.42 -14.54 17.23
CA ALA A 127 -2.29 -14.91 18.35
C ALA A 127 -3.09 -16.21 18.10
N ARG A 128 -3.27 -16.61 16.84
CA ARG A 128 -3.88 -17.91 16.51
C ARG A 128 -2.89 -19.05 16.63
N GLU A 129 -1.68 -18.87 16.13
CA GLU A 129 -0.58 -19.84 16.23
C GLU A 129 -0.32 -20.21 17.70
N GLU A 130 -0.19 -19.21 18.57
CA GLU A 130 -0.01 -19.41 20.02
C GLU A 130 -1.16 -20.20 20.67
N ARG A 131 -2.41 -19.94 20.24
CA ARG A 131 -3.59 -20.67 20.77
C ARG A 131 -3.63 -22.13 20.32
N GLU A 132 -3.15 -22.42 19.11
CA GLU A 132 -3.08 -23.79 18.60
C GLU A 132 -1.97 -24.57 19.29
N GLU A 133 -0.81 -23.94 19.52
CA GLU A 133 0.29 -24.52 20.30
C GLU A 133 -0.16 -24.89 21.72
N MET A 134 -0.77 -23.95 22.45
CA MET A 134 -1.28 -24.19 23.81
C MET A 134 -2.33 -25.32 23.87
N LYS A 135 -3.21 -25.41 22.86
CA LYS A 135 -4.20 -26.51 22.78
C LYS A 135 -3.53 -27.85 22.53
N SER A 136 -2.51 -27.88 21.67
CA SER A 136 -1.78 -29.11 21.36
C SER A 136 -0.98 -29.61 22.57
N GLU A 137 -0.38 -28.70 23.34
CA GLU A 137 0.34 -29.02 24.58
C GLU A 137 -0.62 -29.51 25.67
N SER A 138 -1.74 -28.81 25.87
CA SER A 138 -2.80 -29.24 26.82
C SER A 138 -3.41 -30.60 26.45
N ALA A 139 -3.47 -30.94 25.16
CA ALA A 139 -3.98 -32.23 24.70
C ALA A 139 -2.97 -33.37 24.94
N LYS A 140 -1.66 -33.11 24.78
CA LYS A 140 -0.60 -34.08 25.11
C LYS A 140 -0.59 -34.40 26.62
N LEU A 141 -0.65 -33.38 27.47
CA LEU A 141 -0.68 -33.54 28.92
C LEU A 141 -1.86 -34.41 29.41
N LYS A 142 -3.02 -34.34 28.75
CA LYS A 142 -4.19 -35.17 29.06
C LYS A 142 -4.11 -36.63 28.58
N LEU A 143 -3.19 -36.95 27.68
CA LEU A 143 -2.96 -38.31 27.20
C LEU A 143 -1.92 -39.06 28.04
N ASP A 144 -1.14 -38.31 28.83
CA ASP A 144 -0.10 -38.84 29.71
C ASP A 144 -0.59 -39.10 31.16
N GLU A 145 -1.84 -38.72 31.49
CA GLU A 145 -2.57 -39.04 32.75
C GLU A 145 -3.51 -40.25 32.57
#